data_AF-A0AAQ3PUK3-F1
#
_entry.id   AF-A0AAQ3PUK3-F1
#
_cell.length_a   1.000
_cell.length_b   1.000
_cell.length_c   1.000
_cell.angle_alpha   90.00
_cell.angle_beta   90.00
_cell.angle_gamma   90.00
#
_symmetry.space_group_name_H-M   'P 1'
#
loop_
_entity.id
_entity.type
_entity.pdbx_description
1 polymer ?
#
loop_
_entity_poly.entity_id
_entity_poly.type
_entity_poly.pdbx_seq_one_letter_code
_entity_poly.pdbx_strand_id
1 'polypeptide(L)'
;MDFEQSLHMNKGEGEASYARNSTNQNAGQNKMNPLIHEAVTSLWKYTNCLKKMVITDLGCSSGPNSLTLVKTAVDAIFRYCSDHKELLPEIAVLLNDLPDNDFNIVAKALSEFQQSTQGFGPVVTAMVPGSFYKRLFTSNSVHLVLSSNSLNWLSQVPEDLKENRIPMYDSDEGLRQEKRPFVVQACGRQFRKDLTHFLNARAQELVPMGQMVLSLVGTSSRDTTCQSIQPWDFAFLPLNDMASRGVISREMLDSFYIPVHGPSDKELMEIIEDEGSFEINNMQVHHLMTGTDKRPIIPKIERSRPGLHSSQQSCSISEARKASWMSS
;
A
#
# COMPACT_ATOMS: atom_id res chain seq x y z
N MET A 1 14.26 11.77 -18.20
CA MET A 1 14.29 10.60 -17.31
C MET A 1 12.86 10.28 -16.96
N ASP A 2 12.49 9.00 -17.00
CA ASP A 2 11.16 8.57 -16.57
C ASP A 2 11.10 8.61 -15.04
N PHE A 3 10.05 9.20 -14.49
CA PHE A 3 9.97 9.45 -13.05
C PHE A 3 10.00 8.13 -12.23
N GLU A 4 9.29 7.10 -12.72
CA GLU A 4 9.30 5.73 -12.17
C GLU A 4 10.71 5.08 -12.11
N GLN A 5 11.71 5.58 -12.82
CA GLN A 5 13.06 5.01 -12.80
C GLN A 5 13.97 5.67 -11.77
N SER A 6 13.74 6.95 -11.43
CA SER A 6 14.64 7.73 -10.56
C SER A 6 14.18 7.91 -9.12
N LEU A 7 12.92 7.58 -8.79
CA LEU A 7 12.43 7.67 -7.41
C LEU A 7 12.95 6.48 -6.58
N HIS A 8 13.74 6.76 -5.54
CA HIS A 8 14.16 5.78 -4.55
C HIS A 8 14.41 6.45 -3.18
N MET A 9 14.44 5.66 -2.12
CA MET A 9 14.85 6.15 -0.79
C MET A 9 16.39 6.24 -0.67
N ASN A 10 16.92 7.06 0.24
CA ASN A 10 18.38 7.24 0.40
C ASN A 10 19.09 5.90 0.68
N LYS A 11 19.94 5.48 -0.27
CA LYS A 11 20.66 4.19 -0.32
C LYS A 11 21.73 4.08 0.79
N GLY A 12 22.28 2.89 0.99
CA GLY A 12 23.34 2.63 1.97
C GLY A 12 22.88 2.58 3.44
N GLU A 13 23.84 2.58 4.35
CA GLU A 13 23.64 2.43 5.81
C GLU A 13 24.21 3.63 6.62
N GLY A 14 24.64 4.68 5.92
CA GLY A 14 25.21 5.90 6.51
C GLY A 14 24.20 6.77 7.25
N GLU A 15 24.66 7.83 7.90
CA GLU A 15 23.82 8.71 8.74
C GLU A 15 22.60 9.30 8.00
N ALA A 16 22.76 9.71 6.74
CA ALA A 16 21.67 10.23 5.90
C ALA A 16 20.85 9.15 5.15
N SER A 17 21.10 7.85 5.40
CA SER A 17 20.37 6.76 4.75
C SER A 17 18.94 6.61 5.27
N TYR A 18 18.05 6.07 4.43
CA TYR A 18 16.70 5.71 4.88
C TYR A 18 16.75 4.61 5.97
N ALA A 19 17.72 3.69 5.88
CA ALA A 19 17.93 2.63 6.87
C ALA A 19 18.12 3.17 8.32
N ARG A 20 18.60 4.41 8.48
CA ARG A 20 18.77 5.08 9.80
C ARG A 20 17.70 6.11 10.15
N ASN A 21 16.89 6.55 9.19
CA ASN A 21 15.93 7.66 9.37
C ASN A 21 14.46 7.25 9.23
N SER A 22 14.17 5.95 9.22
CA SER A 22 12.85 5.38 8.90
C SER A 22 12.02 4.94 10.13
N THR A 23 12.27 5.54 11.30
CA THR A 23 11.61 5.19 12.58
C THR A 23 10.09 5.39 12.53
N ASN A 24 9.61 6.46 11.87
CA ASN A 24 8.17 6.74 11.76
C ASN A 24 7.46 5.70 10.87
N GLN A 25 8.10 5.30 9.78
CA GLN A 25 7.64 4.25 8.89
C GLN A 25 7.62 2.90 9.59
N ASN A 26 8.65 2.58 10.40
CA ASN A 26 8.68 1.37 11.24
C ASN A 26 7.51 1.35 12.25
N ALA A 27 7.26 2.48 12.92
CA ALA A 27 6.12 2.63 13.82
C ALA A 27 4.77 2.50 13.09
N GLY A 28 4.69 2.90 11.82
CA GLY A 28 3.56 2.65 10.92
C GLY A 28 3.39 1.16 10.61
N GLN A 29 4.46 0.47 10.19
CA GLN A 29 4.47 -0.96 9.89
C GLN A 29 4.04 -1.80 11.11
N ASN A 30 4.63 -1.57 12.29
CA ASN A 30 4.31 -2.32 13.51
C ASN A 30 2.83 -2.24 13.93
N LYS A 31 2.17 -1.12 13.60
CA LYS A 31 0.75 -0.94 13.84
C LYS A 31 -0.15 -1.72 12.86
N MET A 32 0.39 -2.24 11.75
CA MET A 32 -0.32 -3.12 10.80
C MET A 32 -0.44 -4.57 11.29
N ASN A 33 0.38 -4.98 12.27
CA ASN A 33 0.48 -6.37 12.72
C ASN A 33 -0.87 -7.05 13.01
N PRO A 34 -1.87 -6.42 13.69
CA PRO A 34 -3.16 -7.04 13.93
C PRO A 34 -3.94 -7.36 12.64
N LEU A 35 -3.85 -6.49 11.62
CA LEU A 35 -4.54 -6.66 10.34
C LEU A 35 -3.83 -7.67 9.43
N ILE A 36 -2.50 -7.82 9.56
CA ILE A 36 -1.74 -8.91 8.93
C ILE A 36 -2.17 -10.26 9.53
N HIS A 37 -2.28 -10.36 10.85
CA HIS A 37 -2.83 -11.55 11.54
C HIS A 37 -4.27 -11.86 11.10
N GLU A 38 -5.13 -10.85 11.00
CA GLU A 38 -6.52 -10.98 10.54
C GLU A 38 -6.60 -11.43 9.06
N ALA A 39 -5.75 -10.90 8.19
CA ALA A 39 -5.65 -11.29 6.78
C ALA A 39 -5.17 -12.72 6.61
N VAL A 40 -4.12 -13.14 7.34
CA VAL A 40 -3.66 -14.54 7.36
C VAL A 40 -4.76 -15.49 7.83
N THR A 41 -5.47 -15.13 8.89
CA THR A 41 -6.64 -15.90 9.39
C THR A 41 -7.75 -15.99 8.34
N SER A 42 -7.99 -14.91 7.59
CA SER A 42 -9.00 -14.85 6.52
C SER A 42 -8.65 -15.76 5.34
N LEU A 43 -7.36 -15.89 4.99
CA LEU A 43 -6.91 -16.77 3.90
C LEU A 43 -7.29 -18.23 4.17
N TRP A 44 -6.86 -18.81 5.31
CA TRP A 44 -7.18 -20.22 5.64
C TRP A 44 -8.69 -20.50 5.63
N LYS A 45 -9.49 -19.58 6.19
CA LYS A 45 -10.95 -19.67 6.26
C LYS A 45 -11.61 -19.79 4.88
N TYR A 46 -11.03 -19.21 3.83
CA TYR A 46 -11.66 -19.11 2.51
C TYR A 46 -11.00 -19.95 1.41
N THR A 47 -9.74 -20.39 1.58
CA THR A 47 -9.01 -21.16 0.57
C THR A 47 -8.90 -22.66 0.86
N ASN A 48 -9.36 -23.15 2.03
CA ASN A 48 -9.39 -24.57 2.43
C ASN A 48 -8.05 -25.32 2.27
N CYS A 49 -7.17 -25.23 3.27
CA CYS A 49 -5.84 -25.88 3.35
C CYS A 49 -4.85 -25.42 2.26
N LEU A 50 -4.03 -24.41 2.61
CA LEU A 50 -2.96 -23.91 1.74
C LEU A 50 -1.74 -24.82 1.81
N LYS A 51 -1.35 -25.42 0.68
CA LYS A 51 -0.07 -26.14 0.53
C LYS A 51 1.10 -25.21 0.26
N LYS A 52 0.82 -24.05 -0.35
CA LYS A 52 1.79 -23.00 -0.67
C LYS A 52 1.17 -21.63 -0.40
N MET A 53 2.01 -20.63 -0.18
CA MET A 53 1.64 -19.23 -0.08
C MET A 53 2.66 -18.35 -0.78
N VAL A 54 2.18 -17.24 -1.34
CA VAL A 54 3.04 -16.20 -1.91
C VAL A 54 2.68 -14.88 -1.24
N ILE A 55 3.62 -14.32 -0.51
CA ILE A 55 3.53 -13.06 0.22
C ILE A 55 4.39 -12.05 -0.52
N THR A 56 3.91 -10.82 -0.69
CA THR A 56 4.71 -9.74 -1.25
C THR A 56 4.56 -8.44 -0.49
N ASP A 57 5.65 -7.67 -0.40
CA ASP A 57 5.66 -6.28 0.06
C ASP A 57 6.03 -5.38 -1.12
N LEU A 58 5.18 -4.39 -1.40
CA LEU A 58 5.25 -3.54 -2.60
C LEU A 58 5.70 -2.12 -2.22
N GLY A 59 6.89 -1.74 -2.70
CA GLY A 59 7.61 -0.57 -2.22
C GLY A 59 8.28 -0.84 -0.87
N CYS A 60 9.08 -1.92 -0.77
CA CYS A 60 9.73 -2.35 0.47
C CYS A 60 10.88 -1.45 0.93
N SER A 61 11.39 -0.57 0.07
CA SER A 61 12.60 0.24 0.29
C SER A 61 13.82 -0.64 0.66
N SER A 62 14.76 -0.10 1.43
CA SER A 62 15.98 -0.76 1.90
C SER A 62 16.17 -0.59 3.41
N GLY A 63 17.17 -1.28 3.98
CA GLY A 63 17.43 -1.28 5.43
C GLY A 63 16.44 -2.14 6.23
N PRO A 64 16.39 -1.98 7.57
CA PRO A 64 15.71 -2.93 8.46
C PRO A 64 14.20 -3.04 8.24
N ASN A 65 13.56 -1.97 7.75
CA ASN A 65 12.11 -1.93 7.51
C ASN A 65 11.65 -2.80 6.34
N SER A 66 12.55 -3.15 5.40
CA SER A 66 12.23 -3.93 4.19
C SER A 66 11.74 -5.36 4.46
N LEU A 67 11.85 -5.82 5.71
CA LEU A 67 11.38 -7.15 6.14
C LEU A 67 10.26 -7.12 7.19
N THR A 68 9.88 -5.97 7.75
CA THR A 68 8.96 -5.91 8.91
C THR A 68 7.62 -6.59 8.61
N LEU A 69 7.01 -6.24 7.47
CA LEU A 69 5.67 -6.70 7.10
C LEU A 69 5.68 -8.20 6.75
N VAL A 70 6.66 -8.65 5.95
CA VAL A 70 6.77 -10.06 5.55
C VAL A 70 7.18 -10.97 6.72
N LYS A 71 8.04 -10.51 7.65
CA LYS A 71 8.33 -11.23 8.89
C LYS A 71 7.08 -11.41 9.72
N THR A 72 6.29 -10.35 9.90
CA THR A 72 5.03 -10.41 10.64
C THR A 72 4.00 -11.33 9.97
N ALA A 73 3.95 -11.39 8.64
CA ALA A 73 3.09 -12.31 7.91
C ALA A 73 3.53 -13.78 8.05
N VAL A 74 4.84 -14.07 7.97
CA VAL A 74 5.39 -15.43 8.19
C VAL A 74 5.19 -15.87 9.64
N ASP A 75 5.46 -15.00 10.61
CA ASP A 75 5.14 -15.20 12.03
C ASP A 75 3.65 -15.52 12.25
N ALA A 76 2.75 -14.80 11.58
CA ALA A 76 1.31 -15.00 11.66
C ALA A 76 0.90 -16.37 11.10
N ILE A 77 1.51 -16.80 9.99
CA ILE A 77 1.31 -18.13 9.40
C ILE A 77 1.79 -19.23 10.36
N PHE A 78 2.99 -19.09 10.92
CA PHE A 78 3.57 -20.06 11.84
C PHE A 78 2.73 -20.22 13.11
N ARG A 79 2.26 -19.10 13.70
CA ARG A 79 1.34 -19.12 14.84
C ARG A 79 0.00 -19.77 14.47
N TYR A 80 -0.62 -19.36 13.36
CA TYR A 80 -1.90 -19.92 12.91
C TYR A 80 -1.82 -21.45 12.75
N CYS A 81 -0.79 -21.96 12.07
CA CYS A 81 -0.63 -23.40 11.87
C CYS A 81 -0.37 -24.15 13.18
N SER A 82 0.44 -23.58 14.09
CA SER A 82 0.66 -24.14 15.44
C SER A 82 -0.66 -24.26 16.23
N ASP A 83 -1.43 -23.18 16.28
CA ASP A 83 -2.65 -23.10 17.10
C ASP A 83 -3.77 -24.01 16.58
N HIS A 84 -3.89 -24.16 15.25
CA HIS A 84 -4.91 -24.99 14.59
C HIS A 84 -4.44 -26.41 14.26
N LYS A 85 -3.15 -26.73 14.48
CA LYS A 85 -2.50 -28.01 14.12
C LYS A 85 -2.51 -28.30 12.61
N GLU A 86 -2.48 -27.24 11.80
CA GLU A 86 -2.33 -27.32 10.35
C GLU A 86 -0.88 -27.58 9.95
N LEU A 87 -0.69 -28.14 8.75
CA LEU A 87 0.65 -28.26 8.17
C LEU A 87 1.15 -26.89 7.69
N LEU A 88 2.47 -26.67 7.79
CA LEU A 88 3.11 -25.43 7.37
C LEU A 88 3.26 -25.42 5.84
N PRO A 89 2.79 -24.36 5.14
CA PRO A 89 2.87 -24.27 3.69
C PRO A 89 4.29 -23.98 3.19
N GLU A 90 4.56 -24.23 1.91
CA GLU A 90 5.70 -23.65 1.21
C GLU A 90 5.49 -22.14 1.04
N ILE A 91 6.37 -21.29 1.58
CA ILE A 91 6.17 -19.83 1.56
C ILE A 91 7.17 -19.18 0.61
N ALA A 92 6.69 -18.47 -0.40
CA ALA A 92 7.50 -17.53 -1.18
C ALA A 92 7.30 -16.11 -0.66
N VAL A 93 8.40 -15.42 -0.36
CA VAL A 93 8.43 -14.00 0.04
C VAL A 93 9.07 -13.18 -1.06
N LEU A 94 8.30 -12.28 -1.66
CA LEU A 94 8.67 -11.47 -2.83
C LEU A 94 8.74 -9.98 -2.45
N LEU A 95 9.93 -9.39 -2.41
CA LEU A 95 10.09 -7.96 -2.13
C LEU A 95 10.15 -7.15 -3.43
N ASN A 96 9.24 -6.19 -3.59
CA ASN A 96 9.18 -5.31 -4.75
C ASN A 96 9.55 -3.87 -4.37
N ASP A 97 10.28 -3.21 -5.25
CA ASP A 97 10.49 -1.76 -5.27
C ASP A 97 10.85 -1.31 -6.70
N LEU A 98 11.07 -0.02 -6.92
CA LEU A 98 11.52 0.51 -8.20
C LEU A 98 12.96 0.05 -8.51
N PRO A 99 13.38 -0.05 -9.78
CA PRO A 99 14.67 -0.66 -10.16
C PRO A 99 15.90 -0.03 -9.48
N ASP A 100 15.81 1.25 -9.14
CA ASP A 100 16.89 2.02 -8.52
C ASP A 100 16.97 1.87 -6.98
N ASN A 101 16.11 1.07 -6.34
CA ASN A 101 16.23 0.76 -4.92
C ASN A 101 17.56 0.03 -4.59
N ASP A 102 18.01 0.11 -3.34
CA ASP A 102 19.22 -0.57 -2.86
C ASP A 102 18.97 -2.07 -2.59
N PHE A 103 18.69 -2.81 -3.67
CA PHE A 103 18.49 -4.26 -3.63
C PHE A 103 19.73 -5.03 -3.13
N ASN A 104 20.92 -4.43 -3.08
CA ASN A 104 22.10 -5.06 -2.48
C ASN A 104 21.97 -5.20 -0.96
N ILE A 105 21.34 -4.23 -0.29
CA ILE A 105 20.99 -4.35 1.15
C ILE A 105 19.86 -5.35 1.33
N VAL A 106 18.82 -5.27 0.49
CA VAL A 106 17.65 -6.17 0.54
C VAL A 106 18.07 -7.64 0.37
N ALA A 107 18.99 -7.94 -0.56
CA ALA A 107 19.50 -9.30 -0.78
C ALA A 107 20.20 -9.89 0.44
N LYS A 108 21.03 -9.11 1.15
CA LYS A 108 21.67 -9.54 2.41
C LYS A 108 20.62 -9.87 3.47
N ALA A 109 19.67 -8.95 3.67
CA ALA A 109 18.62 -9.09 4.67
C ALA A 109 17.71 -10.31 4.38
N LEU A 110 17.38 -10.57 3.11
CA LEU A 110 16.63 -11.77 2.70
C LEU A 110 17.43 -13.06 2.95
N SER A 111 18.74 -13.07 2.68
CA SER A 111 19.61 -14.23 2.99
C SER A 111 19.62 -14.54 4.49
N GLU A 112 19.79 -13.52 5.35
CA GLU A 112 19.73 -13.68 6.82
C GLU A 112 18.36 -14.18 7.28
N PHE A 113 17.27 -13.63 6.72
CA PHE A 113 15.92 -14.07 7.05
C PHE A 113 15.64 -15.52 6.61
N GLN A 114 16.06 -15.91 5.40
CA GLN A 114 15.91 -17.27 4.91
C GLN A 114 16.74 -18.27 5.74
N GLN A 115 17.90 -17.87 6.28
CA GLN A 115 18.65 -18.68 7.24
C GLN A 115 17.88 -18.83 8.57
N SER A 116 17.31 -17.75 9.11
CA SER A 116 16.55 -17.79 10.37
C SER A 116 15.28 -18.67 10.32
N THR A 117 14.74 -18.92 9.13
CA THR A 117 13.51 -19.70 8.92
C THR A 117 13.73 -21.19 8.66
N GLN A 118 14.97 -21.66 8.49
CA GLN A 118 15.29 -23.06 8.12
C GLN A 118 14.75 -24.12 9.08
N GLY A 119 14.54 -23.79 10.36
CA GLY A 119 13.95 -24.70 11.36
C GLY A 119 12.41 -24.81 11.31
N PHE A 120 11.73 -23.97 10.53
CA PHE A 120 10.26 -23.84 10.56
C PHE A 120 9.59 -24.23 9.24
N GLY A 121 10.30 -24.23 8.12
CA GLY A 121 9.77 -24.72 6.84
C GLY A 121 10.48 -24.12 5.63
N PRO A 122 10.11 -24.55 4.41
CA PRO A 122 10.65 -24.01 3.16
C PRO A 122 10.10 -22.60 2.90
N VAL A 123 10.76 -21.59 3.49
CA VAL A 123 10.63 -20.20 3.09
C VAL A 123 11.66 -19.91 2.00
N VAL A 124 11.20 -19.50 0.82
CA VAL A 124 12.04 -19.06 -0.30
C VAL A 124 11.88 -17.56 -0.50
N THR A 125 12.96 -16.87 -0.84
CA THR A 125 12.99 -15.41 -1.01
C THR A 125 13.33 -14.99 -2.43
N ALA A 126 12.76 -13.88 -2.90
CA ALA A 126 13.13 -13.24 -4.16
C ALA A 126 12.86 -11.73 -4.13
N MET A 127 13.45 -11.02 -5.10
CA MET A 127 13.28 -9.57 -5.30
C MET A 127 12.67 -9.33 -6.69
N VAL A 128 11.79 -8.34 -6.80
CA VAL A 128 11.01 -8.06 -8.02
C VAL A 128 11.10 -6.56 -8.34
N PRO A 129 12.11 -6.11 -9.12
CA PRO A 129 12.27 -4.71 -9.48
C PRO A 129 11.21 -4.28 -10.50
N GLY A 130 10.47 -3.20 -10.22
CA GLY A 130 9.49 -2.63 -11.15
C GLY A 130 8.40 -1.80 -10.46
N SER A 131 7.72 -0.96 -11.25
CA SER A 131 6.60 -0.15 -10.77
C SER A 131 5.38 -1.00 -10.43
N PHE A 132 4.95 -0.94 -9.17
CA PHE A 132 3.69 -1.53 -8.70
C PHE A 132 2.42 -0.95 -9.34
N TYR A 133 2.49 0.15 -10.10
CA TYR A 133 1.38 0.60 -10.94
C TYR A 133 1.19 -0.24 -12.22
N LYS A 134 2.04 -1.26 -12.41
CA LYS A 134 2.01 -2.22 -13.51
C LYS A 134 1.86 -3.65 -12.98
N ARG A 135 1.70 -4.60 -13.90
CA ARG A 135 1.77 -6.04 -13.61
C ARG A 135 3.20 -6.41 -13.20
N LEU A 136 3.34 -7.13 -12.09
CA LEU A 136 4.60 -7.62 -11.52
C LEU A 136 4.63 -9.16 -11.41
N PHE A 137 3.46 -9.80 -11.33
CA PHE A 137 3.34 -11.24 -11.07
C PHE A 137 2.46 -11.94 -12.11
N THR A 138 2.55 -13.27 -12.18
CA THR A 138 1.63 -14.09 -12.98
C THR A 138 0.22 -14.08 -12.40
N SER A 139 -0.79 -14.33 -13.24
CA SER A 139 -2.19 -14.21 -12.81
C SER A 139 -2.59 -15.31 -11.80
N ASN A 140 -3.30 -14.93 -10.75
CA ASN A 140 -3.69 -15.81 -9.62
C ASN A 140 -2.50 -16.54 -8.95
N SER A 141 -1.39 -15.84 -8.69
CA SER A 141 -0.21 -16.40 -8.03
C SER A 141 0.03 -15.87 -6.62
N VAL A 142 -0.36 -14.63 -6.31
CA VAL A 142 -0.13 -13.96 -5.02
C VAL A 142 -1.25 -14.29 -4.04
N HIS A 143 -0.93 -14.50 -2.76
CA HIS A 143 -1.90 -14.86 -1.72
C HIS A 143 -2.13 -13.70 -0.74
N LEU A 144 -1.05 -12.99 -0.38
CA LEU A 144 -1.07 -11.83 0.50
C LEU A 144 -0.23 -10.69 -0.11
N VAL A 145 -0.83 -9.52 -0.31
CA VAL A 145 -0.16 -8.28 -0.71
C VAL A 145 -0.07 -7.33 0.48
N LEU A 146 1.13 -6.80 0.73
CA LEU A 146 1.45 -5.83 1.77
C LEU A 146 2.05 -4.57 1.10
N SER A 147 1.84 -3.40 1.69
CA SER A 147 2.55 -2.16 1.33
C SER A 147 2.40 -1.11 2.45
N SER A 148 3.42 -0.29 2.71
CA SER A 148 3.37 0.72 3.79
C SER A 148 4.15 2.00 3.46
N ASN A 149 3.42 3.12 3.31
CA ASN A 149 3.92 4.47 2.97
C ASN A 149 4.48 4.62 1.55
N SER A 150 4.10 3.70 0.65
CA SER A 150 4.59 3.63 -0.73
C SER A 150 3.55 4.14 -1.73
N LEU A 151 2.27 3.78 -1.56
CA LEU A 151 1.17 4.17 -2.46
C LEU A 151 0.84 5.67 -2.52
N ASN A 152 1.35 6.47 -1.58
CA ASN A 152 1.22 7.93 -1.63
C ASN A 152 2.16 8.59 -2.67
N TRP A 153 3.10 7.86 -3.28
CA TRP A 153 3.96 8.35 -4.37
C TRP A 153 3.30 8.11 -5.72
N LEU A 154 3.05 9.16 -6.51
CA LEU A 154 2.41 9.05 -7.83
C LEU A 154 3.39 8.46 -8.86
N SER A 155 2.87 7.85 -9.93
CA SER A 155 3.70 7.33 -11.04
C SER A 155 4.42 8.42 -11.82
N GLN A 156 3.88 9.65 -11.78
CA GLN A 156 4.38 10.82 -12.49
C GLN A 156 3.88 12.11 -11.83
N VAL A 157 4.53 13.24 -12.15
CA VAL A 157 3.97 14.58 -11.93
C VAL A 157 2.70 14.72 -12.79
N PRO A 158 1.60 15.29 -12.24
CA PRO A 158 0.39 15.59 -13.01
C PRO A 158 0.70 16.39 -14.29
N GLU A 159 0.16 15.92 -15.42
CA GLU A 159 0.42 16.50 -16.76
C GLU A 159 -0.10 17.93 -16.87
N ASP A 160 -1.26 18.21 -16.29
CA ASP A 160 -1.91 19.52 -16.23
C ASP A 160 -1.07 20.58 -15.49
N LEU A 161 -0.39 20.23 -14.39
CA LEU A 161 0.55 21.13 -13.72
C LEU A 161 1.78 21.42 -14.60
N LYS A 162 2.34 20.37 -15.22
CA LYS A 162 3.57 20.44 -16.00
C LYS A 162 3.40 21.19 -17.33
N GLU A 163 2.31 20.96 -18.04
CA GLU A 163 2.01 21.59 -19.33
C GLU A 163 1.66 23.07 -19.18
N ASN A 164 0.80 23.40 -18.21
CA ASN A 164 0.44 24.79 -17.90
C ASN A 164 1.52 25.53 -17.08
N ARG A 165 2.61 24.84 -16.72
CA ARG A 165 3.72 25.35 -15.89
C ARG A 165 3.26 25.98 -14.58
N ILE A 166 2.30 25.35 -13.90
CA ILE A 166 1.72 25.83 -12.65
C ILE A 166 2.62 25.37 -11.50
N PRO A 167 3.38 26.27 -10.84
CA PRO A 167 4.33 25.87 -9.83
C PRO A 167 3.62 25.23 -8.63
N MET A 168 4.19 24.15 -8.09
CA MET A 168 3.75 23.57 -6.82
C MET A 168 4.08 24.45 -5.61
N TYR A 169 4.96 25.43 -5.82
CA TYR A 169 5.54 26.33 -4.82
C TYR A 169 5.45 27.79 -5.31
N ASP A 170 5.06 28.71 -4.44
CA ASP A 170 5.14 30.15 -4.72
C ASP A 170 5.60 30.90 -3.47
N SER A 171 6.44 31.91 -3.68
CA SER A 171 6.93 32.82 -2.64
C SER A 171 5.82 33.69 -2.09
N ASP A 172 4.90 34.15 -2.95
CA ASP A 172 3.73 34.90 -2.50
C ASP A 172 2.73 33.95 -1.84
N GLU A 173 2.34 34.26 -0.61
CA GLU A 173 1.42 33.42 0.18
C GLU A 173 -0.01 33.44 -0.36
N GLY A 174 -0.45 34.56 -0.93
CA GLY A 174 -1.75 34.66 -1.58
C GLY A 174 -1.81 33.79 -2.83
N LEU A 175 -0.84 33.94 -3.74
CA LEU A 175 -0.76 33.12 -4.96
C LEU A 175 -0.54 31.64 -4.65
N ARG A 176 0.26 31.29 -3.63
CA ARG A 176 0.42 29.91 -3.16
C ARG A 176 -0.91 29.33 -2.72
N GLN A 177 -1.66 30.06 -1.89
CA GLN A 177 -2.94 29.60 -1.35
C GLN A 177 -4.07 29.59 -2.42
N GLU A 178 -4.03 30.47 -3.42
CA GLU A 178 -4.94 30.48 -4.57
C GLU A 178 -4.69 29.29 -5.52
N LYS A 179 -3.43 28.97 -5.82
CA LYS A 179 -3.04 27.82 -6.66
C LYS A 179 -3.27 26.47 -5.96
N ARG A 180 -3.22 26.43 -4.62
CA ARG A 180 -3.24 25.21 -3.81
C ARG A 180 -4.40 24.24 -4.13
N PRO A 181 -5.67 24.65 -4.28
CA PRO A 181 -6.75 23.74 -4.62
C PRO A 181 -6.58 23.09 -5.99
N PHE A 182 -6.03 23.82 -6.98
CA PHE A 182 -5.75 23.27 -8.31
C PHE A 182 -4.64 22.19 -8.23
N VAL A 183 -3.56 22.47 -7.51
CA VAL A 183 -2.45 21.52 -7.26
C VAL A 183 -2.95 20.24 -6.59
N VAL A 184 -3.72 20.36 -5.50
CA VAL A 184 -4.28 19.20 -4.80
C VAL A 184 -5.26 18.41 -5.67
N GLN A 185 -6.07 19.08 -6.48
CA GLN A 185 -7.00 18.41 -7.40
C GLN A 185 -6.27 17.69 -8.56
N ALA A 186 -5.17 18.25 -9.05
CA ALA A 186 -4.30 17.63 -10.05
C ALA A 186 -3.61 16.37 -9.49
N CYS A 187 -3.03 16.46 -8.29
CA CYS A 187 -2.46 15.31 -7.59
C CYS A 187 -3.53 14.24 -7.31
N GLY A 188 -4.75 14.61 -6.90
CA GLY A 188 -5.86 13.67 -6.70
C GLY A 188 -6.34 12.97 -7.98
N ARG A 189 -6.41 13.69 -9.11
CA ARG A 189 -6.69 13.08 -10.43
C ARG A 189 -5.65 12.02 -10.79
N GLN A 190 -4.36 12.35 -10.64
CA GLN A 190 -3.26 11.43 -10.95
C GLN A 190 -3.20 10.27 -9.94
N PHE A 191 -3.46 10.51 -8.66
CA PHE A 191 -3.59 9.48 -7.63
C PHE A 191 -4.70 8.48 -7.95
N ARG A 192 -5.89 8.97 -8.35
CA ARG A 192 -7.00 8.11 -8.76
C ARG A 192 -6.64 7.24 -9.96
N LYS A 193 -6.03 7.82 -11.01
CA LYS A 193 -5.48 7.09 -12.17
C LYS A 193 -4.50 6.00 -11.71
N ASP A 194 -3.57 6.33 -10.84
CA ASP A 194 -2.51 5.40 -10.36
C ASP A 194 -3.07 4.29 -9.47
N LEU A 195 -3.91 4.60 -8.47
CA LEU A 195 -4.53 3.61 -7.60
C LEU A 195 -5.47 2.68 -8.38
N THR A 196 -6.23 3.19 -9.36
CA THR A 196 -7.04 2.34 -10.25
C THR A 196 -6.16 1.35 -11.05
N HIS A 197 -5.01 1.78 -11.58
CA HIS A 197 -4.06 0.87 -12.24
C HIS A 197 -3.45 -0.16 -11.28
N PHE A 198 -3.09 0.26 -10.06
CA PHE A 198 -2.59 -0.64 -9.02
C PHE A 198 -3.62 -1.73 -8.68
N LEU A 199 -4.87 -1.34 -8.40
CA LEU A 199 -5.97 -2.27 -8.09
C LEU A 199 -6.20 -3.24 -9.25
N ASN A 200 -6.35 -2.73 -10.48
CA ASN A 200 -6.52 -3.56 -11.69
C ASN A 200 -5.37 -4.57 -11.87
N ALA A 201 -4.12 -4.19 -11.59
CA ALA A 201 -2.98 -5.09 -11.65
C ALA A 201 -3.03 -6.17 -10.55
N ARG A 202 -3.28 -5.76 -9.29
CA ARG A 202 -3.40 -6.69 -8.16
C ARG A 202 -4.57 -7.66 -8.31
N ALA A 203 -5.70 -7.21 -8.87
CA ALA A 203 -6.90 -8.00 -9.08
C ALA A 203 -6.65 -9.22 -9.99
N GLN A 204 -5.74 -9.08 -10.95
CA GLN A 204 -5.34 -10.18 -11.85
C GLN A 204 -4.34 -11.13 -11.18
N GLU A 205 -3.54 -10.65 -10.23
CA GLU A 205 -2.38 -11.34 -9.63
C GLU A 205 -2.71 -12.09 -8.35
N LEU A 206 -3.61 -11.55 -7.53
CA LEU A 206 -4.12 -12.21 -6.32
C LEU A 206 -4.98 -13.42 -6.69
N VAL A 207 -4.81 -14.52 -5.96
CA VAL A 207 -5.72 -15.67 -5.99
C VAL A 207 -7.16 -15.25 -5.62
N PRO A 208 -8.19 -16.00 -6.01
CA PRO A 208 -9.54 -15.83 -5.46
C PRO A 208 -9.51 -15.87 -3.92
N MET A 209 -10.21 -14.94 -3.26
CA MET A 209 -10.19 -14.73 -1.80
C MET A 209 -8.82 -14.30 -1.22
N GLY A 210 -7.84 -14.01 -2.09
CA GLY A 210 -6.56 -13.40 -1.71
C GLY A 210 -6.75 -12.05 -1.03
N GLN A 211 -5.84 -11.73 -0.10
CA GLN A 211 -5.97 -10.60 0.83
C GLN A 211 -4.91 -9.54 0.56
N MET A 212 -5.25 -8.30 0.88
CA MET A 212 -4.37 -7.14 0.75
C MET A 212 -4.46 -6.26 2.00
N VAL A 213 -3.31 -5.83 2.54
CA VAL A 213 -3.22 -4.94 3.70
C VAL A 213 -2.30 -3.78 3.34
N LEU A 214 -2.88 -2.60 3.17
CA LEU A 214 -2.18 -1.39 2.71
C LEU A 214 -2.10 -0.36 3.84
N SER A 215 -1.02 0.41 3.88
CA SER A 215 -0.89 1.59 4.73
C SER A 215 -0.26 2.72 3.91
N LEU A 216 -0.77 3.93 4.07
CA LEU A 216 -0.27 5.12 3.36
C LEU A 216 -0.52 6.39 4.18
N VAL A 217 0.27 7.43 3.90
CA VAL A 217 0.04 8.76 4.45
C VAL A 217 -1.16 9.38 3.72
N GLY A 218 -2.13 9.87 4.49
CA GLY A 218 -3.38 10.42 3.97
C GLY A 218 -4.03 11.40 4.94
N THR A 219 -5.15 11.98 4.52
CA THR A 219 -5.96 12.93 5.31
C THR A 219 -7.20 12.24 5.90
N SER A 220 -7.76 12.82 6.96
CA SER A 220 -9.03 12.37 7.54
C SER A 220 -10.17 13.21 6.97
N SER A 221 -11.14 12.59 6.31
CA SER A 221 -12.36 13.26 5.81
C SER A 221 -13.17 13.96 6.92
N ARG A 222 -12.95 13.56 8.18
CA ARG A 222 -13.59 14.12 9.38
C ARG A 222 -12.83 15.32 9.95
N ASP A 223 -11.60 15.56 9.51
CA ASP A 223 -10.73 16.63 10.01
C ASP A 223 -10.62 17.76 8.99
N THR A 224 -11.55 18.71 9.07
CA THR A 224 -11.55 19.92 8.24
C THR A 224 -10.41 20.89 8.59
N THR A 225 -9.65 20.66 9.66
CA THR A 225 -8.49 21.50 10.03
C THR A 225 -7.21 21.03 9.36
N CYS A 226 -7.08 19.70 9.16
CA CYS A 226 -5.93 19.05 8.53
C CYS A 226 -5.88 19.20 6.99
N GLN A 227 -6.82 19.90 6.37
CA GLN A 227 -6.83 20.24 4.92
C GLN A 227 -5.61 21.07 4.44
N SER A 228 -4.76 21.50 5.37
CA SER A 228 -3.79 22.60 5.21
C SER A 228 -2.31 22.19 5.26
N ILE A 229 -1.99 20.91 5.48
CA ILE A 229 -0.60 20.40 5.47
C ILE A 229 -0.50 19.22 4.50
N GLN A 230 0.03 19.48 3.32
CA GLN A 230 0.37 18.46 2.32
C GLN A 230 1.82 17.98 2.55
N PRO A 231 2.18 16.72 2.20
CA PRO A 231 3.50 16.17 2.50
C PRO A 231 4.70 16.96 1.95
N TRP A 232 4.48 17.78 0.92
CA TRP A 232 5.50 18.60 0.28
C TRP A 232 5.66 20.02 0.86
N ASP A 233 4.76 20.48 1.74
CA ASP A 233 4.80 21.83 2.32
C ASP A 233 6.08 22.07 3.13
N PHE A 234 6.58 21.03 3.81
CA PHE A 234 7.82 21.08 4.60
C PHE A 234 9.06 21.38 3.75
N ALA A 235 9.05 21.03 2.46
CA ALA A 235 10.16 21.31 1.55
C ALA A 235 10.13 22.74 0.99
N PHE A 236 8.97 23.41 1.00
CA PHE A 236 8.82 24.75 0.41
C PHE A 236 9.75 25.78 1.03
N LEU A 237 9.73 25.92 2.36
CA LEU A 237 10.45 26.98 3.07
C LEU A 237 11.97 26.99 2.82
N PRO A 238 12.72 25.87 2.97
CA PRO A 238 14.15 25.86 2.69
C PRO A 238 14.46 26.06 1.19
N LEU A 239 13.65 25.51 0.28
CA LEU A 239 13.86 25.70 -1.16
C LEU A 239 13.63 27.17 -1.58
N ASN A 240 12.65 27.84 -0.99
CA ASN A 240 12.39 29.25 -1.24
C ASN A 240 13.48 30.17 -0.64
N ASP A 241 14.05 29.85 0.53
CA ASP A 241 15.25 30.54 1.05
C ASP A 241 16.42 30.39 0.06
N MET A 242 16.72 29.16 -0.37
CA MET A 242 17.79 28.86 -1.33
C MET A 242 17.59 29.62 -2.65
N ALA A 243 16.36 29.71 -3.16
CA ALA A 243 16.05 30.49 -4.36
C ALA A 243 16.22 32.01 -4.13
N SER A 244 15.75 32.54 -2.99
CA SER A 244 15.89 33.97 -2.65
C SER A 244 17.35 34.42 -2.49
N ARG A 245 18.23 33.49 -2.12
CA ARG A 245 19.67 33.69 -1.94
C ARG A 245 20.50 33.31 -3.17
N GLY A 246 19.86 32.95 -4.29
CA GLY A 246 20.53 32.60 -5.55
C GLY A 246 21.31 31.27 -5.55
N VAL A 247 21.06 30.39 -4.58
CA VAL A 247 21.69 29.06 -4.49
C VAL A 247 21.08 28.10 -5.52
N ILE A 248 19.79 28.29 -5.85
CA ILE A 248 19.10 27.68 -6.98
C ILE A 248 18.43 28.78 -7.81
N SER A 249 18.21 28.55 -9.12
CA SER A 249 17.45 29.50 -9.94
C SER A 249 15.97 29.45 -9.60
N ARG A 250 15.24 30.54 -9.83
CA ARG A 250 13.79 30.55 -9.58
C ARG A 250 13.04 29.59 -10.52
N GLU A 251 13.44 29.53 -11.78
CA GLU A 251 12.96 28.56 -12.77
C GLU A 251 13.13 27.10 -12.32
N MET A 252 14.22 26.78 -11.59
CA MET A 252 14.43 25.44 -11.03
C MET A 252 13.44 25.13 -9.90
N LEU A 253 13.09 26.11 -9.06
CA LEU A 253 12.05 25.94 -8.02
C LEU A 253 10.65 25.85 -8.64
N ASP A 254 10.33 26.73 -9.58
CA ASP A 254 9.02 26.80 -10.24
C ASP A 254 8.71 25.54 -11.09
N SER A 255 9.76 24.81 -11.51
CA SER A 255 9.66 23.52 -12.23
C SER A 255 9.91 22.28 -11.36
N PHE A 256 10.12 22.44 -10.05
CA PHE A 256 10.31 21.33 -9.11
C PHE A 256 8.98 20.89 -8.47
N TYR A 257 8.68 19.60 -8.57
CA TYR A 257 7.46 18.98 -8.05
C TYR A 257 7.84 17.77 -7.18
N ILE A 258 7.11 17.56 -6.10
CA ILE A 258 7.15 16.32 -5.32
C ILE A 258 5.82 15.61 -5.60
N PRO A 259 5.78 14.62 -6.50
CA PRO A 259 4.55 13.96 -6.93
C PRO A 259 4.12 12.94 -5.88
N VAL A 260 3.56 13.47 -4.80
CA VAL A 260 2.92 12.75 -3.70
C VAL A 260 1.47 13.21 -3.62
N HIS A 261 0.58 12.34 -3.17
CA HIS A 261 -0.78 12.72 -2.77
C HIS A 261 -1.11 12.10 -1.42
N GLY A 262 -1.77 12.87 -0.55
CA GLY A 262 -2.26 12.41 0.75
C GLY A 262 -3.78 12.24 0.73
N PRO A 263 -4.31 11.18 0.11
CA PRO A 263 -5.74 11.03 -0.14
C PRO A 263 -6.54 10.97 1.16
N SER A 264 -7.83 11.33 1.07
CA SER A 264 -8.74 11.10 2.19
C SER A 264 -9.20 9.65 2.28
N ASP A 265 -9.62 9.21 3.46
CA ASP A 265 -10.26 7.89 3.66
C ASP A 265 -11.52 7.72 2.79
N LYS A 266 -12.28 8.80 2.55
CA LYS A 266 -13.42 8.82 1.63
C LYS A 266 -13.00 8.66 0.17
N GLU A 267 -11.96 9.36 -0.26
CA GLU A 267 -11.39 9.28 -1.62
C GLU A 267 -10.84 7.88 -1.92
N LEU A 268 -10.15 7.26 -0.94
CA LEU A 268 -9.72 5.86 -1.04
C LEU A 268 -10.89 4.91 -1.23
N MET A 269 -11.94 5.06 -0.42
CA MET A 269 -13.16 4.24 -0.49
C MET A 269 -13.83 4.35 -1.86
N GLU A 270 -14.04 5.57 -2.36
CA GLU A 270 -14.61 5.83 -3.68
C GLU A 270 -13.78 5.19 -4.81
N ILE A 271 -12.45 5.27 -4.79
CA ILE A 271 -11.59 4.70 -5.84
C ILE A 271 -11.63 3.15 -5.83
N ILE A 272 -11.74 2.53 -4.65
CA ILE A 272 -11.83 1.06 -4.53
C ILE A 272 -13.21 0.57 -4.98
N GLU A 273 -14.29 1.26 -4.57
CA GLU A 273 -15.67 0.94 -4.96
C GLU A 273 -15.92 1.14 -6.46
N ASP A 274 -15.35 2.20 -7.06
CA ASP A 274 -15.46 2.48 -8.50
C ASP A 274 -14.62 1.52 -9.37
N GLU A 275 -13.57 0.89 -8.83
CA GLU A 275 -12.78 -0.14 -9.55
C GLU A 275 -13.42 -1.53 -9.42
N GLY A 276 -14.01 -1.86 -8.27
CA GLY A 276 -14.94 -2.97 -8.10
C GLY A 276 -14.34 -4.38 -8.07
N SER A 277 -13.02 -4.56 -8.24
CA SER A 277 -12.39 -5.89 -8.11
C SER A 277 -12.33 -6.38 -6.65
N PHE A 278 -12.58 -5.50 -5.68
CA PHE A 278 -12.36 -5.77 -4.27
C PHE A 278 -13.42 -5.20 -3.31
N GLU A 279 -13.54 -5.82 -2.14
CA GLU A 279 -14.35 -5.41 -1.00
C GLU A 279 -13.45 -4.93 0.16
N ILE A 280 -13.84 -3.86 0.86
CA ILE A 280 -13.10 -3.31 2.01
C ILE A 280 -13.57 -3.99 3.30
N ASN A 281 -12.77 -4.94 3.79
CA ASN A 281 -13.03 -5.67 5.04
C ASN A 281 -12.95 -4.79 6.29
N ASN A 282 -12.00 -3.85 6.32
CA ASN A 282 -11.67 -3.05 7.50
C ASN A 282 -10.93 -1.79 7.03
N MET A 283 -11.29 -0.60 7.51
CA MET A 283 -10.54 0.63 7.28
C MET A 283 -10.51 1.46 8.56
N GLN A 284 -9.33 1.95 8.91
CA GLN A 284 -9.07 2.65 10.18
C GLN A 284 -8.36 3.98 9.87
N VAL A 285 -8.60 5.06 10.64
CA VAL A 285 -8.15 6.43 10.33
C VAL A 285 -7.61 7.16 11.55
N HIS A 286 -6.43 7.78 11.42
CA HIS A 286 -5.51 8.02 12.53
C HIS A 286 -4.42 9.06 12.24
N HIS A 287 -3.80 9.60 13.30
CA HIS A 287 -2.81 10.69 13.22
C HIS A 287 -1.37 10.19 13.48
N LEU A 288 -0.37 10.85 12.88
CA LEU A 288 1.05 10.45 13.01
C LEU A 288 1.68 10.81 14.37
N MET A 289 1.27 11.92 15.00
CA MET A 289 2.04 12.57 16.07
C MET A 289 1.71 12.13 17.50
N THR A 290 0.68 11.31 17.72
CA THR A 290 0.31 10.84 19.05
C THR A 290 1.06 9.58 19.45
N GLY A 291 2.15 9.78 20.22
CA GLY A 291 2.49 8.84 21.28
C GLY A 291 1.32 8.74 22.27
N THR A 292 1.16 7.59 22.91
CA THR A 292 -0.03 7.19 23.71
C THR A 292 -1.36 7.18 22.93
N ASP A 293 -1.67 5.98 22.41
CA ASP A 293 -3.00 5.46 21.99
C ASP A 293 -3.64 5.98 20.66
N LYS A 294 -4.05 5.00 19.81
CA LYS A 294 -4.76 5.09 18.50
C LYS A 294 -4.10 5.94 17.36
N ARG A 295 -3.56 5.47 16.19
CA ARG A 295 -3.12 4.19 15.52
C ARG A 295 -2.49 4.61 14.12
N PRO A 296 -2.67 4.02 12.90
CA PRO A 296 -2.43 4.72 11.60
C PRO A 296 -3.43 4.31 10.48
N ILE A 297 -3.53 5.02 9.33
CA ILE A 297 -4.48 4.63 8.25
C ILE A 297 -4.10 3.26 7.65
N ILE A 298 -5.02 2.29 7.72
CA ILE A 298 -4.84 0.94 7.16
C ILE A 298 -6.17 0.39 6.63
N PRO A 299 -6.40 0.34 5.30
CA PRO A 299 -7.41 -0.53 4.69
C PRO A 299 -6.94 -1.99 4.50
N LYS A 300 -7.83 -2.93 4.83
CA LYS A 300 -7.78 -4.37 4.50
C LYS A 300 -8.80 -4.66 3.40
N ILE A 301 -8.36 -5.33 2.34
CA ILE A 301 -9.09 -5.42 1.07
C ILE A 301 -9.06 -6.89 0.57
N GLU A 302 -10.18 -7.43 0.08
CA GLU A 302 -10.26 -8.80 -0.48
C GLU A 302 -11.00 -8.90 -1.83
N ARG A 303 -10.64 -9.90 -2.65
CA ARG A 303 -11.09 -9.99 -4.06
C ARG A 303 -12.49 -10.58 -4.22
N SER A 304 -13.35 -9.88 -4.97
CA SER A 304 -14.74 -10.29 -5.23
C SER A 304 -14.87 -11.54 -6.13
N ARG A 305 -16.04 -12.21 -6.11
CA ARG A 305 -16.32 -13.41 -6.92
C ARG A 305 -17.18 -13.06 -8.15
N PRO A 306 -16.84 -13.55 -9.37
CA PRO A 306 -17.80 -13.54 -10.48
C PRO A 306 -18.96 -14.49 -10.17
N GLY A 307 -20.18 -13.97 -10.14
CA GLY A 307 -21.37 -14.73 -9.78
C GLY A 307 -21.86 -15.65 -10.89
N LEU A 308 -22.22 -16.89 -10.54
CA LEU A 308 -23.18 -17.66 -11.34
C LEU A 308 -24.58 -17.06 -11.15
N HIS A 309 -25.33 -16.89 -12.23
CA HIS A 309 -26.76 -16.57 -12.13
C HIS A 309 -27.55 -17.74 -11.56
N SER A 310 -28.23 -17.51 -10.43
CA SER A 310 -29.50 -18.17 -10.13
C SER A 310 -30.42 -17.22 -9.39
N SER A 311 -31.63 -17.04 -9.92
CA SER A 311 -32.68 -16.23 -9.32
C SER A 311 -33.49 -17.05 -8.32
N GLN A 312 -33.78 -16.53 -7.12
CA GLN A 312 -35.18 -16.39 -6.67
C GLN A 312 -35.36 -15.54 -5.39
N GLN A 313 -36.42 -14.73 -5.50
CA GLN A 313 -37.32 -14.13 -4.49
C GLN A 313 -37.10 -14.32 -2.98
N SER A 314 -37.34 -13.22 -2.26
CA SER A 314 -37.65 -13.14 -0.84
C SER A 314 -39.00 -13.78 -0.45
N CYS A 315 -39.08 -14.41 0.73
CA CYS A 315 -40.19 -14.17 1.68
C CYS A 315 -39.85 -14.68 3.11
N SER A 316 -40.85 -14.63 4.00
CA SER A 316 -40.70 -14.63 5.47
C SER A 316 -40.86 -15.98 6.18
N ILE A 317 -40.42 -15.96 7.44
CA ILE A 317 -40.73 -16.80 8.62
C ILE A 317 -41.97 -17.73 8.55
N SER A 318 -41.81 -18.92 9.18
CA SER A 318 -42.79 -19.81 9.88
C SER A 318 -43.24 -21.16 9.27
N GLU A 319 -43.26 -22.13 10.20
CA GLU A 319 -44.08 -23.36 10.32
C GLU A 319 -44.24 -24.43 9.23
N ALA A 320 -43.67 -25.60 9.57
CA ALA A 320 -44.38 -26.86 9.81
C ALA A 320 -44.86 -27.80 8.65
N ARG A 321 -44.25 -28.98 8.70
CA ARG A 321 -44.77 -30.33 8.36
C ARG A 321 -44.83 -30.76 6.89
N LYS A 322 -44.97 -32.08 6.77
CA LYS A 322 -44.56 -32.95 5.67
C LYS A 322 -45.80 -33.62 5.07
N ALA A 323 -45.94 -33.57 3.75
CA ALA A 323 -46.82 -34.45 3.00
C ALA A 323 -45.98 -35.43 2.17
N SER A 324 -46.43 -36.68 2.10
CA SER A 324 -46.03 -37.62 1.05
C SER A 324 -46.90 -37.37 -0.19
N TRP A 325 -46.50 -37.87 -1.36
CA TRP A 325 -47.22 -38.91 -2.11
C TRP A 325 -46.61 -39.09 -3.51
N MET A 326 -46.22 -40.34 -3.81
CA MET A 326 -46.12 -41.07 -5.09
C MET A 326 -45.79 -40.37 -6.43
N SER A 327 -44.91 -41.02 -7.19
CA SER A 327 -45.02 -41.42 -8.61
C SER A 327 -45.62 -40.44 -9.65
N SER A 328 -45.01 -40.23 -10.82
CA SER A 328 -44.18 -41.17 -11.63
C SER A 328 -43.08 -40.46 -12.42
#